data_AF-A0A6J2X6I4-F1
#
_entry.id   AF-A0A6J2X6I4-F1
#
_cell.length_a   1.000
_cell.length_b   1.000
_cell.length_c   1.000
_cell.angle_alpha   90.00
_cell.angle_beta   90.00
_cell.angle_gamma   90.00
#
_symmetry.space_group_name_H-M   'P 1'
#
loop_
_entity.id
_entity.type
_entity.pdbx_description
1 polymer ?
#
loop_
_entity_poly.entity_id
_entity_poly.type
_entity_poly.pdbx_seq_one_letter_code
_entity_poly.pdbx_strand_id
1 'polypeptide(L)'
;MFKNTLALLLFVLACQSYADSDQEKPVENIVDYIKNAYHTLLQKVEEVIEDSNSTLNSALNELRDVATDVELAVKYKINGTFAQFQEEMDKINEMAEERGIDIENCRNYELELNQLPNKILDEVLKCTTSIIDQVQVNATTALNKASQIVQDFDSIETKINECSTTAKPNDCYNKLLAKLEMDVIDGPKQIEKYIQQAVKTITESKESIQQCDTNVVKSIPEQAAEILDDFALCLLVDHTNHV
;
A
#
# COMPACT_ATOMS: atom_id res chain seq x y z
N MET A 1 18.53 -9.86 0.82
CA MET A 1 19.23 -8.56 0.93
C MET A 1 20.76 -8.63 0.93
N PHE A 2 21.45 -9.61 1.55
CA PHE A 2 22.94 -9.59 1.65
C PHE A 2 23.77 -10.07 0.43
N LYS A 3 23.17 -10.60 -0.64
CA LYS A 3 23.94 -11.13 -1.79
C LYS A 3 24.45 -10.04 -2.75
N ASN A 4 23.73 -8.92 -2.90
CA ASN A 4 24.06 -7.89 -3.90
C ASN A 4 25.15 -6.91 -3.41
N THR A 5 25.34 -6.76 -2.11
CA THR A 5 26.39 -5.91 -1.52
C THR A 5 27.81 -6.41 -1.81
N LEU A 6 28.01 -7.73 -1.91
CA LEU A 6 29.32 -8.32 -2.22
C LEU A 6 29.74 -8.05 -3.67
N ALA A 7 28.82 -8.17 -4.63
CA ALA A 7 29.07 -7.88 -6.04
C ALA A 7 29.29 -6.39 -6.31
N LEU A 8 28.72 -5.50 -5.48
CA LEU A 8 28.97 -4.06 -5.53
C LEU A 8 30.36 -3.70 -5.00
N LEU A 9 30.77 -4.32 -3.89
CA LEU A 9 32.10 -4.17 -3.31
C LEU A 9 33.22 -4.64 -4.26
N LEU A 10 33.02 -5.77 -4.93
CA LEU A 10 33.97 -6.27 -5.93
C LEU A 10 34.08 -5.34 -7.16
N PHE A 11 32.97 -4.71 -7.54
CA PHE A 11 32.97 -3.74 -8.64
C PHE A 11 33.73 -2.45 -8.28
N VAL A 12 33.51 -1.93 -7.08
CA VAL A 12 34.25 -0.77 -6.55
C VAL A 12 35.74 -1.06 -6.40
N LEU A 13 36.12 -2.26 -5.96
CA LEU A 13 37.52 -2.69 -5.88
C LEU A 13 38.17 -2.78 -7.27
N ALA A 14 37.44 -3.22 -8.29
CA ALA A 14 37.93 -3.22 -9.67
C ALA A 14 38.13 -1.79 -10.21
N CYS A 15 37.26 -0.84 -9.83
CA CYS A 15 37.37 0.58 -10.19
C CYS A 15 38.58 1.26 -9.56
N GLN A 16 38.84 1.01 -8.26
CA GLN A 16 39.99 1.60 -7.56
C GLN A 16 41.34 1.16 -8.14
N SER A 17 41.44 -0.10 -8.60
CA SER A 17 42.65 -0.58 -9.29
C SER A 17 42.93 0.09 -10.64
N TYR A 18 41.92 0.75 -11.23
CA TYR A 18 42.05 1.46 -12.50
C TYR A 18 42.57 2.89 -12.34
N ALA A 19 42.28 3.53 -11.20
CA ALA A 19 42.65 4.92 -10.91
C ALA A 19 44.10 5.09 -10.42
N ASP A 20 44.69 4.06 -9.80
CA ASP A 20 46.04 4.11 -9.19
C ASP A 20 47.20 3.84 -10.18
N SER A 21 46.89 3.69 -11.47
CA SER A 21 47.87 3.38 -12.52
C SER A 21 48.33 4.67 -13.21
N ASP A 22 49.50 5.20 -12.82
CA ASP A 22 50.18 6.37 -13.41
C ASP A 22 50.55 6.25 -14.91
N GLN A 23 50.13 5.20 -15.61
CA GLN A 23 50.26 5.07 -17.05
C GLN A 23 49.05 5.71 -17.76
N GLU A 24 49.31 6.66 -18.67
CA GLU A 24 48.34 7.12 -19.67
C GLU A 24 47.86 5.92 -20.49
N LYS A 25 46.74 5.31 -20.07
CA LYS A 25 46.07 4.29 -20.86
C LYS A 25 45.46 4.95 -22.10
N PRO A 26 45.45 4.27 -23.26
CA PRO A 26 44.83 4.82 -24.46
C PRO A 26 43.34 5.09 -24.21
N VAL A 27 42.85 6.22 -24.72
CA VAL A 27 41.49 6.75 -24.53
C VAL A 27 40.40 5.72 -24.85
N GLU A 28 40.63 4.87 -25.84
CA GLU A 28 39.73 3.79 -26.27
C GLU A 28 39.44 2.78 -25.15
N ASN A 29 40.46 2.43 -24.34
CA ASN A 29 40.29 1.52 -23.20
C ASN A 29 39.45 2.14 -22.07
N ILE A 30 39.47 3.48 -21.92
CA ILE A 30 38.70 4.18 -20.89
C ILE A 30 37.23 4.28 -21.29
N VAL A 31 36.95 4.54 -22.57
CA VAL A 31 35.58 4.62 -23.10
C VAL A 31 34.86 3.28 -22.94
N ASP A 32 35.49 2.18 -23.34
CA ASP A 32 34.91 0.84 -23.22
C ASP A 32 34.69 0.45 -21.75
N TYR A 33 35.61 0.83 -20.87
CA TYR A 33 35.46 0.63 -19.43
C TYR A 33 34.24 1.36 -18.88
N ILE A 34 34.09 2.66 -19.19
CA ILE A 34 32.94 3.48 -18.76
C ILE A 34 31.63 2.88 -19.30
N LYS A 35 31.59 2.46 -20.57
CA LYS A 35 30.40 1.81 -21.15
C LYS A 35 30.04 0.53 -20.42
N ASN A 36 31.01 -0.36 -20.16
CA ASN A 36 30.75 -1.61 -19.44
C ASN A 36 30.27 -1.36 -18.00
N ALA A 37 30.90 -0.39 -17.33
CA ALA A 37 30.51 -0.01 -15.98
C ALA A 37 29.10 0.58 -15.92
N TYR A 38 28.74 1.39 -16.92
CA TYR A 38 27.40 1.93 -17.10
C TYR A 38 26.35 0.84 -17.35
N HIS A 39 26.62 -0.11 -18.25
CA HIS A 39 25.71 -1.24 -18.49
C HIS A 39 25.53 -2.10 -17.22
N THR A 40 26.61 -2.32 -16.47
CA THR A 40 26.55 -3.05 -15.19
C THR A 40 25.73 -2.31 -14.15
N LEU A 41 25.83 -0.97 -14.11
CA LEU A 41 25.01 -0.12 -13.24
C LEU A 41 23.53 -0.27 -13.57
N LEU A 42 23.16 -0.08 -14.84
CA LEU A 42 21.78 -0.19 -15.30
C LEU A 42 21.20 -1.56 -14.94
N GLN A 43 21.89 -2.64 -15.30
CA GLN A 43 21.43 -4.00 -15.00
C GLN A 43 21.19 -4.21 -13.50
N LYS A 44 22.14 -3.80 -12.64
CA LYS A 44 21.99 -3.95 -11.19
C LYS A 44 20.83 -3.14 -10.64
N VAL A 45 20.61 -1.95 -11.17
CA VAL A 45 19.53 -1.08 -10.71
C VAL A 45 18.18 -1.63 -11.17
N GLU A 46 18.08 -2.13 -12.39
CA GLU A 46 16.89 -2.85 -12.88
C GLU A 46 16.57 -4.06 -12.03
N GLU A 47 17.55 -4.92 -11.72
CA GLU A 47 17.39 -6.06 -10.81
C GLU A 47 16.86 -5.62 -9.43
N VAL A 48 17.42 -4.54 -8.87
CA VAL A 48 16.97 -3.98 -7.57
C VAL A 48 15.54 -3.46 -7.67
N ILE A 49 15.14 -2.81 -8.78
CA ILE A 49 13.76 -2.33 -8.99
C ILE A 49 12.80 -3.51 -9.11
N GLU A 50 13.18 -4.57 -9.82
CA GLU A 50 12.35 -5.75 -10.02
C GLU A 50 12.10 -6.49 -8.69
N ASP A 51 13.17 -6.71 -7.92
CA ASP A 51 13.11 -7.25 -6.56
C ASP A 51 12.26 -6.36 -5.63
N SER A 52 12.39 -5.04 -5.77
CA SER A 52 11.65 -4.07 -4.98
C SER A 52 10.16 -4.07 -5.31
N ASN A 53 9.80 -4.18 -6.60
CA ASN A 53 8.42 -4.32 -7.03
C ASN A 53 7.79 -5.61 -6.49
N SER A 54 8.52 -6.73 -6.55
CA SER A 54 8.09 -8.00 -5.94
C SER A 54 7.85 -7.85 -4.43
N THR A 55 8.78 -7.20 -3.72
CA THR A 55 8.68 -6.95 -2.28
C THR A 55 7.45 -6.09 -1.92
N LEU A 56 7.23 -5.00 -2.64
CA LEU A 56 6.07 -4.12 -2.42
C LEU A 56 4.75 -4.85 -2.71
N ASN A 57 4.68 -5.62 -3.79
CA ASN A 57 3.49 -6.39 -4.13
C ASN A 57 3.18 -7.46 -3.07
N SER A 58 4.20 -8.14 -2.55
CA SER A 58 4.03 -9.08 -1.43
C SER A 58 3.47 -8.39 -0.20
N ALA A 59 4.04 -7.24 0.20
CA ALA A 59 3.56 -6.49 1.35
C ALA A 59 2.13 -5.97 1.17
N LEU A 60 1.77 -5.49 -0.03
CA LEU A 60 0.41 -5.06 -0.37
C LEU A 60 -0.58 -6.22 -0.33
N ASN A 61 -0.20 -7.41 -0.79
CA ASN A 61 -1.05 -8.60 -0.74
C ASN A 61 -1.30 -9.04 0.71
N GLU A 62 -0.27 -9.08 1.55
CA GLU A 62 -0.45 -9.34 2.98
C GLU A 62 -1.40 -8.33 3.64
N LEU A 63 -1.33 -7.06 3.26
CA LEU A 63 -2.25 -6.05 3.78
C LEU A 63 -3.70 -6.28 3.32
N ARG A 64 -3.91 -6.71 2.07
CA ARG A 64 -5.23 -7.09 1.53
C ARG A 64 -5.80 -8.33 2.21
N ASP A 65 -4.95 -9.28 2.56
CA ASP A 65 -5.34 -10.46 3.34
C ASP A 65 -5.85 -10.03 4.72
N VAL A 66 -5.14 -9.11 5.40
CA VAL A 66 -5.61 -8.54 6.69
C VAL A 66 -6.95 -7.82 6.54
N ALA A 67 -7.17 -7.09 5.44
CA ALA A 67 -8.47 -6.45 5.18
C ALA A 67 -9.60 -7.47 4.99
N THR A 68 -9.31 -8.57 4.30
CA THR A 68 -10.24 -9.68 4.10
C THR A 68 -10.59 -10.36 5.42
N ASP A 69 -9.59 -10.60 6.27
CA ASP A 69 -9.80 -11.16 7.61
C ASP A 69 -10.68 -10.25 8.48
N VAL A 70 -10.46 -8.93 8.40
CA VAL A 70 -11.32 -7.93 9.07
C VAL A 70 -12.75 -7.99 8.55
N GLU A 71 -12.95 -8.03 7.24
CA GLU A 71 -14.28 -8.13 6.63
C GLU A 71 -15.03 -9.39 7.09
N LEU A 72 -14.34 -10.54 7.09
CA LEU A 72 -14.90 -11.80 7.56
C LEU A 72 -15.26 -11.75 9.05
N ALA A 73 -14.35 -11.23 9.88
CA ALA A 73 -14.59 -11.08 11.31
C ALA A 73 -15.83 -10.20 11.58
N VAL A 74 -15.99 -9.11 10.84
CA VAL A 74 -17.17 -8.24 10.93
C VAL A 74 -18.43 -8.97 10.51
N LYS A 75 -18.43 -9.68 9.38
CA LYS A 75 -19.57 -10.49 8.93
C LYS A 75 -20.02 -11.51 9.98
N TYR A 76 -19.08 -12.20 10.62
CA TYR A 76 -19.41 -13.15 11.69
C TYR A 76 -20.04 -12.45 12.90
N LYS A 77 -19.50 -11.29 13.31
CA LYS A 77 -20.04 -10.54 14.46
C LYS A 77 -21.42 -9.94 14.16
N ILE A 78 -21.62 -9.40 12.96
CA ILE A 78 -22.92 -8.94 12.46
C ILE A 78 -23.93 -10.09 12.56
N ASN A 79 -23.65 -11.24 11.92
CA ASN A 79 -24.59 -12.35 11.90
C ASN A 79 -24.95 -12.86 13.30
N GLY A 80 -23.96 -12.93 14.20
CA GLY A 80 -24.19 -13.35 15.59
C GLY A 80 -25.03 -12.37 16.41
N THR A 81 -24.87 -11.06 16.16
CA THR A 81 -25.56 -10.01 16.91
C THR A 81 -26.97 -9.78 16.36
N PHE A 82 -27.12 -9.66 15.04
CA PHE A 82 -28.39 -9.32 14.39
C PHE A 82 -29.46 -10.40 14.50
N ALA A 83 -29.08 -11.68 14.58
CA ALA A 83 -30.06 -12.75 14.76
C ALA A 83 -30.90 -12.56 16.03
N GLN A 84 -30.31 -12.00 17.10
CA GLN A 84 -31.02 -11.72 18.35
C GLN A 84 -32.00 -10.56 18.19
N PHE A 85 -31.57 -9.47 17.57
CA PHE A 85 -32.43 -8.31 17.30
C PHE A 85 -33.58 -8.64 16.34
N GLN A 86 -33.35 -9.50 15.35
CA GLN A 86 -34.41 -10.01 14.47
C GLN A 86 -35.43 -10.85 15.23
N GLU A 87 -34.97 -11.76 16.10
CA GLU A 87 -35.88 -12.55 16.94
C GLU A 87 -36.69 -11.66 17.90
N GLU A 88 -36.10 -10.59 18.44
CA GLU A 88 -36.81 -9.61 19.27
C GLU A 88 -37.83 -8.81 18.46
N MET A 89 -37.48 -8.37 17.25
CA MET A 89 -38.42 -7.70 16.34
C MET A 89 -39.62 -8.60 16.01
N ASP A 90 -39.37 -9.87 15.66
CA ASP A 90 -40.41 -10.85 15.36
C ASP A 90 -41.37 -11.06 16.55
N LYS A 91 -40.84 -11.11 17.78
CA LYS A 91 -41.65 -11.20 19.00
C LYS A 91 -42.51 -9.95 19.21
N ILE A 92 -41.97 -8.76 18.95
CA ILE A 92 -42.73 -7.50 19.06
C ILE A 92 -43.88 -7.50 18.05
N ASN A 93 -43.61 -7.93 16.81
CA ASN A 93 -44.62 -8.08 15.76
C ASN A 93 -45.75 -9.05 16.15
N GLU A 94 -45.39 -10.24 16.65
CA GLU A 94 -46.37 -11.25 17.10
C GLU A 94 -47.26 -10.68 18.22
N MET A 95 -46.66 -10.01 19.21
CA MET A 95 -47.42 -9.38 20.29
C MET A 95 -48.34 -8.24 19.81
N ALA A 96 -47.92 -7.48 18.79
CA ALA A 96 -48.75 -6.44 18.20
C ALA A 96 -49.96 -7.04 17.46
N GLU A 97 -49.75 -8.08 16.67
CA GLU A 97 -50.80 -8.80 15.95
C GLU A 97 -51.82 -9.44 16.92
N GLU A 98 -51.35 -10.13 17.97
CA GLU A 98 -52.21 -10.71 19.01
C GLU A 98 -53.11 -9.66 19.70
N ARG A 99 -52.65 -8.41 19.75
CA ARG A 99 -53.38 -7.28 20.34
C ARG A 99 -54.19 -6.47 19.33
N GLY A 100 -54.15 -6.84 18.04
CA GLY A 100 -54.81 -6.11 16.97
C GLY A 100 -54.24 -4.70 16.75
N ILE A 101 -52.96 -4.49 17.05
CA ILE A 101 -52.25 -3.24 16.76
C ILE A 101 -51.78 -3.29 15.30
N ASP A 102 -52.11 -2.27 14.52
CA ASP A 102 -51.63 -2.12 13.15
C ASP A 102 -50.15 -1.69 13.17
N ILE A 103 -49.30 -2.45 12.45
CA ILE A 103 -47.85 -2.23 12.40
C ILE A 103 -47.40 -1.50 11.12
N GLU A 104 -48.31 -1.25 10.17
CA GLU A 104 -47.93 -0.83 8.81
C GLU A 104 -47.11 0.47 8.79
N ASN A 105 -47.46 1.42 9.67
CA ASN A 105 -46.74 2.70 9.80
C ASN A 105 -45.36 2.55 10.44
N CYS A 106 -45.07 1.43 11.11
CA CYS A 106 -43.81 1.18 11.83
C CYS A 106 -42.86 0.25 11.04
N ARG A 107 -43.27 -0.27 9.88
CA ARG A 107 -42.45 -1.19 9.05
C ARG A 107 -41.12 -0.60 8.57
N ASN A 108 -40.98 0.73 8.57
CA ASN A 108 -39.72 1.39 8.24
C ASN A 108 -38.58 0.97 9.18
N TYR A 109 -38.86 0.70 10.46
CA TYR A 109 -37.85 0.25 11.42
C TYR A 109 -37.43 -1.20 11.17
N GLU A 110 -38.35 -2.07 10.74
CA GLU A 110 -37.99 -3.43 10.27
C GLU A 110 -37.02 -3.35 9.09
N LEU A 111 -37.30 -2.46 8.14
CA LEU A 111 -36.44 -2.23 6.98
C LEU A 111 -35.08 -1.70 7.42
N GLU A 112 -35.04 -0.74 8.34
CA GLU A 112 -33.81 -0.16 8.87
C GLU A 112 -32.95 -1.21 9.58
N LEU A 113 -33.55 -2.02 10.45
CA LEU A 113 -32.86 -3.12 11.13
C LEU A 113 -32.28 -4.13 10.13
N ASN A 114 -33.04 -4.47 9.08
CA ASN A 114 -32.59 -5.39 8.03
C ASN A 114 -31.49 -4.80 7.13
N GLN A 115 -31.42 -3.48 6.99
CA GLN A 115 -30.39 -2.80 6.18
C GLN A 115 -29.11 -2.51 6.97
N LEU A 116 -29.18 -2.41 8.29
CA LEU A 116 -28.06 -2.06 9.15
C LEU A 116 -26.83 -2.97 8.97
N PRO A 117 -26.94 -4.32 8.81
CA PRO A 117 -25.82 -5.20 8.47
C PRO A 117 -25.00 -4.74 7.26
N ASN A 118 -25.69 -4.37 6.17
CA ASN A 118 -25.05 -3.96 4.93
C ASN A 118 -24.38 -2.60 5.10
N LYS A 119 -25.02 -1.66 5.80
CA LYS A 119 -24.46 -0.34 6.11
C LYS A 119 -23.16 -0.46 6.90
N ILE A 120 -23.14 -1.30 7.93
CA ILE A 120 -21.96 -1.59 8.76
C ILE A 120 -20.83 -2.19 7.91
N LEU A 121 -21.16 -3.17 7.05
CA LEU A 121 -20.18 -3.79 6.16
C LEU A 121 -19.60 -2.77 5.17
N ASP A 122 -20.44 -1.91 4.58
CA ASP A 122 -20.02 -0.85 3.66
C ASP A 122 -19.08 0.16 4.33
N GLU A 123 -19.32 0.51 5.59
CA GLU A 123 -18.44 1.40 6.38
C GLU A 123 -17.06 0.77 6.59
N VAL A 124 -17.01 -0.52 6.94
CA VAL A 124 -15.75 -1.25 7.09
C VAL A 124 -15.00 -1.34 5.76
N LEU A 125 -15.70 -1.70 4.67
CA LEU A 125 -15.10 -1.79 3.34
C LEU A 125 -14.55 -0.45 2.86
N LYS A 126 -15.27 0.66 3.11
CA LYS A 126 -14.75 2.01 2.81
C LYS A 126 -13.50 2.33 3.61
N CYS A 127 -13.48 1.99 4.90
CA CYS A 127 -12.32 2.22 5.77
C CYS A 127 -11.10 1.43 5.27
N THR A 128 -11.23 0.12 5.04
CA THR A 128 -10.11 -0.72 4.59
C THR A 128 -9.64 -0.34 3.19
N THR A 129 -10.55 -0.06 2.25
CA THR A 129 -10.22 0.38 0.89
C THR A 129 -9.46 1.70 0.91
N SER A 130 -9.90 2.69 1.69
CA SER A 130 -9.23 3.98 1.78
C SER A 130 -7.78 3.85 2.28
N ILE A 131 -7.52 2.94 3.23
CA ILE A 131 -6.16 2.68 3.73
C ILE A 131 -5.32 1.98 2.65
N ILE A 132 -5.88 0.97 1.98
CA ILE A 132 -5.20 0.25 0.88
C ILE A 132 -4.82 1.21 -0.25
N ASP A 133 -5.73 2.08 -0.67
CA ASP A 133 -5.48 3.06 -1.73
C ASP A 133 -4.34 4.03 -1.34
N GLN A 134 -4.35 4.52 -0.10
CA GLN A 134 -3.30 5.40 0.40
C GLN A 134 -1.93 4.73 0.38
N VAL A 135 -1.81 3.47 0.84
CA VAL A 135 -0.52 2.77 0.82
C VAL A 135 -0.10 2.37 -0.58
N GLN A 136 -1.05 2.11 -1.49
CA GLN A 136 -0.76 1.82 -2.89
C GLN A 136 -0.15 3.03 -3.58
N VAL A 137 -0.66 4.24 -3.31
CA VAL A 137 -0.04 5.49 -3.77
C VAL A 137 1.40 5.65 -3.24
N ASN A 138 1.66 5.28 -1.99
CA ASN A 138 3.02 5.32 -1.43
C ASN A 138 3.96 4.32 -2.11
N ALA A 139 3.49 3.10 -2.38
CA ALA A 139 4.25 2.08 -3.11
C ALA A 139 4.58 2.54 -4.54
N THR A 140 3.59 3.05 -5.28
CA THR A 140 3.79 3.62 -6.62
C THR A 140 4.76 4.80 -6.59
N THR A 141 4.66 5.68 -5.59
CA THR A 141 5.59 6.81 -5.43
C THR A 141 7.02 6.34 -5.21
N ALA A 142 7.23 5.30 -4.40
CA ALA A 142 8.55 4.74 -4.17
C ALA A 142 9.15 4.13 -5.45
N LEU A 143 8.35 3.40 -6.23
CA LEU A 143 8.77 2.87 -7.53
C LEU A 143 9.09 3.98 -8.54
N ASN A 144 8.26 5.03 -8.62
CA ASN A 144 8.52 6.16 -9.51
C ASN A 144 9.84 6.87 -9.16
N LYS A 145 10.13 7.05 -7.87
CA LYS A 145 11.42 7.61 -7.42
C LYS A 145 12.59 6.68 -7.78
N ALA A 146 12.40 5.37 -7.70
CA ALA A 146 13.41 4.41 -8.09
C ALA A 146 13.67 4.43 -9.61
N SER A 147 12.62 4.49 -10.42
CA SER A 147 12.74 4.63 -11.88
C SER A 147 13.39 5.96 -12.28
N GLN A 148 13.14 7.05 -11.54
CA GLN A 148 13.78 8.33 -11.81
C GLN A 148 15.31 8.27 -11.63
N ILE A 149 15.79 7.49 -10.66
CA ILE A 149 17.24 7.25 -10.48
C ILE A 149 17.84 6.55 -11.71
N VAL A 150 17.11 5.60 -12.33
CA VAL A 150 17.55 4.97 -13.59
C VAL A 150 17.62 5.98 -14.72
N GLN A 151 16.57 6.80 -14.87
CA GLN A 151 16.51 7.83 -15.92
C GLN A 151 17.64 8.86 -15.78
N ASP A 152 18.07 9.16 -14.56
CA ASP A 152 19.24 10.03 -14.32
C ASP A 152 20.54 9.41 -14.88
N PHE A 153 20.64 8.08 -14.87
CA PHE A 153 21.75 7.33 -15.46
C PHE A 153 21.71 7.31 -16.99
N ASP A 154 20.53 7.32 -17.62
CA ASP A 154 20.38 7.30 -19.09
C ASP A 154 21.10 8.47 -19.80
N SER A 155 21.39 9.55 -19.07
CA SER A 155 22.19 10.67 -19.59
C SER A 155 23.68 10.37 -19.79
N ILE A 156 24.20 9.23 -19.31
CA ILE A 156 25.63 8.91 -19.31
C ILE A 156 26.15 8.63 -20.72
N GLU A 157 25.40 7.92 -21.56
CA GLU A 157 25.85 7.62 -22.93
C GLU A 157 26.02 8.90 -23.77
N THR A 158 25.11 9.86 -23.60
CA THR A 158 25.23 11.19 -24.21
C THR A 158 26.50 11.90 -23.74
N LYS A 159 26.80 11.86 -22.43
CA LYS A 159 28.01 12.46 -21.86
C LYS A 159 29.31 11.80 -22.35
N ILE A 160 29.30 10.49 -22.60
CA ILE A 160 30.44 9.78 -23.21
C ILE A 160 30.76 10.37 -24.59
N ASN A 161 29.74 10.62 -25.40
CA ASN A 161 29.89 11.21 -26.73
C ASN A 161 30.35 12.67 -26.66
N GLU A 162 29.78 13.46 -25.74
CA GLU A 162 30.20 14.85 -25.51
C GLU A 162 31.69 14.93 -25.14
N CYS A 163 32.17 14.05 -24.25
CA CYS A 163 33.57 14.02 -23.83
C CYS A 163 34.56 13.85 -25.00
N SER A 164 34.20 13.08 -26.03
CA SER A 164 35.05 12.84 -27.21
C SER A 164 35.34 14.12 -28.03
N THR A 165 34.47 15.12 -27.91
CA THR A 165 34.56 16.39 -28.66
C THR A 165 35.20 17.52 -27.86
N THR A 166 35.53 17.29 -26.59
CA THR A 166 36.12 18.31 -25.71
C THR A 166 37.61 18.52 -25.98
N ALA A 167 38.13 19.70 -25.60
CA ALA A 167 39.56 20.01 -25.70
C ALA A 167 40.45 19.14 -24.77
N LYS A 168 39.86 18.49 -23.76
CA LYS A 168 40.54 17.59 -22.82
C LYS A 168 39.69 16.34 -22.54
N PRO A 169 39.64 15.38 -23.49
CA PRO A 169 38.79 14.19 -23.38
C PRO A 169 39.08 13.36 -22.13
N ASN A 170 40.35 13.17 -21.76
CA ASN A 170 40.76 12.40 -20.58
C ASN A 170 40.21 12.99 -19.28
N ASP A 171 40.32 14.32 -19.09
CA ASP A 171 39.76 15.01 -17.92
C ASP A 171 38.23 14.84 -17.85
N CYS A 172 37.56 14.86 -19.02
CA CYS A 172 36.12 14.65 -19.11
C CYS A 172 35.73 13.21 -18.72
N TYR A 173 36.39 12.21 -19.29
CA TYR A 173 36.14 10.80 -18.98
C TYR A 173 36.44 10.44 -17.53
N ASN A 174 37.51 10.97 -16.94
CA ASN A 174 37.83 10.73 -15.53
C ASN A 174 36.75 11.30 -14.59
N LYS A 175 36.19 12.48 -14.90
CA LYS A 175 35.05 13.04 -14.14
C LYS A 175 33.79 12.20 -14.30
N LEU A 176 33.53 11.71 -15.51
CA LEU A 176 32.39 10.85 -15.78
C LEU A 176 32.51 9.51 -15.03
N LEU A 177 33.71 8.92 -15.02
CA LEU A 177 34.01 7.70 -14.29
C LEU A 177 33.82 7.89 -12.78
N ALA A 178 34.39 8.96 -12.19
CA ALA A 178 34.20 9.26 -10.77
C ALA A 178 32.72 9.44 -10.41
N LYS A 179 31.94 10.08 -11.28
CA LYS A 179 30.48 10.18 -11.12
C LYS A 179 29.81 8.79 -11.16
N LEU A 180 30.16 7.98 -12.15
CA LEU A 180 29.61 6.62 -12.30
C LEU A 180 29.91 5.74 -11.08
N GLU A 181 31.12 5.83 -10.53
CA GLU A 181 31.50 5.10 -9.32
C GLU A 181 30.64 5.49 -8.12
N MET A 182 30.34 6.78 -7.95
CA MET A 182 29.42 7.25 -6.91
C MET A 182 27.99 6.76 -7.17
N ASP A 183 27.52 6.90 -8.40
CA ASP A 183 26.18 6.53 -8.83
C ASP A 183 25.91 5.02 -8.66
N VAL A 184 26.92 4.16 -8.91
CA VAL A 184 26.88 2.71 -8.66
C VAL A 184 26.63 2.37 -7.20
N ILE A 185 27.14 3.19 -6.29
CA ILE A 185 27.01 2.97 -4.85
C ILE A 185 25.71 3.60 -4.33
N ASP A 186 25.44 4.83 -4.71
CA ASP A 186 24.38 5.64 -4.11
C ASP A 186 23.01 5.39 -4.74
N GLY A 187 22.94 5.07 -6.03
CA GLY A 187 21.69 4.76 -6.73
C GLY A 187 20.94 3.60 -6.06
N PRO A 188 21.52 2.39 -5.99
CA PRO A 188 20.90 1.24 -5.34
C PRO A 188 20.50 1.49 -3.88
N LYS A 189 21.34 2.21 -3.11
CA LYS A 189 21.03 2.57 -1.71
C LYS A 189 19.82 3.49 -1.60
N GLN A 190 19.71 4.47 -2.48
CA GLN A 190 18.56 5.38 -2.50
C GLN A 190 17.27 4.65 -2.88
N ILE A 191 17.33 3.73 -3.85
CA ILE A 191 16.20 2.87 -4.22
C ILE A 191 15.77 2.03 -3.01
N GLU A 192 16.71 1.29 -2.41
CA GLU A 192 16.43 0.46 -1.24
C GLU A 192 15.79 1.29 -0.12
N LYS A 193 16.29 2.50 0.13
CA LYS A 193 15.71 3.41 1.13
C LYS A 193 14.26 3.76 0.82
N TYR A 194 13.92 4.16 -0.42
CA TYR A 194 12.54 4.50 -0.78
C TYR A 194 11.60 3.31 -0.63
N ILE A 195 12.07 2.11 -1.03
CA ILE A 195 11.29 0.89 -0.99
C ILE A 195 11.07 0.44 0.46
N GLN A 196 12.11 0.45 1.30
CA GLN A 196 11.99 0.13 2.72
C GLN A 196 11.02 1.07 3.46
N GLN A 197 11.03 2.37 3.12
CA GLN A 197 10.07 3.33 3.68
C GLN A 197 8.62 3.00 3.28
N ALA A 198 8.37 2.63 2.03
CA ALA A 198 7.05 2.21 1.57
C ALA A 198 6.60 0.89 2.23
N VAL A 199 7.47 -0.12 2.29
CA VAL A 199 7.22 -1.40 2.98
C VAL A 199 6.88 -1.17 4.45
N LYS A 200 7.63 -0.30 5.13
CA LYS A 200 7.35 0.08 6.52
C LYS A 200 5.95 0.69 6.65
N THR A 201 5.60 1.63 5.78
CA THR A 201 4.28 2.28 5.78
C THR A 201 3.15 1.27 5.56
N ILE A 202 3.32 0.34 4.61
CA ILE A 202 2.37 -0.76 4.37
C ILE A 202 2.21 -1.63 5.62
N THR A 203 3.33 -1.97 6.27
CA THR A 203 3.33 -2.83 7.46
C THR A 203 2.65 -2.16 8.65
N GLU A 204 2.93 -0.88 8.91
CA GLU A 204 2.31 -0.10 9.98
C GLU A 204 0.80 0.12 9.74
N SER A 205 0.36 0.09 8.48
CA SER A 205 -1.06 0.24 8.13
C SER A 205 -1.92 -0.98 8.49
N LYS A 206 -1.31 -2.14 8.78
CA LYS A 206 -2.05 -3.35 9.22
C LYS A 206 -2.88 -3.08 10.47
N GLU A 207 -2.33 -2.34 11.44
CA GLU A 207 -3.06 -1.98 12.66
C GLU A 207 -4.23 -1.03 12.37
N SER A 208 -4.07 -0.11 11.41
CA SER A 208 -5.15 0.80 11.02
C SER A 208 -6.31 0.06 10.34
N ILE A 209 -6.00 -0.96 9.52
CA ILE A 209 -7.03 -1.83 8.94
C ILE A 209 -7.77 -2.61 10.02
N GLN A 210 -7.06 -3.13 11.01
CA GLN A 210 -7.68 -3.81 12.16
C GLN A 210 -8.62 -2.88 12.93
N GLN A 211 -8.26 -1.60 13.09
CA GLN A 211 -9.11 -0.62 13.77
C GLN A 211 -10.42 -0.29 13.04
N CYS A 212 -10.52 -0.57 11.73
CA CYS A 212 -11.78 -0.43 10.98
C CYS A 212 -12.88 -1.32 11.56
N ASP A 213 -12.53 -2.50 12.10
CA ASP A 213 -13.50 -3.42 12.72
C ASP A 213 -13.96 -2.90 14.09
N THR A 214 -13.04 -2.38 14.90
CA THR A 214 -13.22 -2.22 16.34
C THR A 214 -14.22 -1.11 16.64
N ASN A 215 -14.18 -0.04 15.85
CA ASN A 215 -15.08 1.10 16.04
C ASN A 215 -16.49 0.78 15.56
N VAL A 216 -16.60 0.11 14.40
CA VAL A 216 -17.89 -0.19 13.77
C VAL A 216 -18.63 -1.29 14.52
N VAL A 217 -17.94 -2.39 14.87
CA VAL A 217 -18.53 -3.53 15.58
C VAL A 217 -19.09 -3.16 16.95
N LYS A 218 -18.41 -2.28 17.69
CA LYS A 218 -18.87 -1.87 19.04
C LYS A 218 -20.21 -1.13 19.00
N SER A 219 -20.49 -0.44 17.91
CA SER A 219 -21.73 0.33 17.75
C SER A 219 -22.93 -0.51 17.31
N ILE A 220 -22.73 -1.77 16.93
CA ILE A 220 -23.80 -2.62 16.38
C ILE A 220 -24.93 -2.84 17.39
N PRO A 221 -24.65 -3.29 18.63
CA PRO A 221 -25.73 -3.55 19.58
C PRO A 221 -26.49 -2.27 19.96
N GLU A 222 -25.78 -1.14 20.04
CA GLU A 222 -26.39 0.16 20.38
C GLU A 222 -27.33 0.63 19.27
N GLN A 223 -26.89 0.62 18.01
CA GLN A 223 -27.73 1.02 16.87
C GLN A 223 -28.93 0.08 16.68
N ALA A 224 -28.74 -1.23 16.84
CA ALA A 224 -29.83 -2.19 16.69
C ALA A 224 -30.86 -2.08 17.84
N ALA A 225 -30.41 -1.83 19.07
CA ALA A 225 -31.29 -1.58 20.21
C ALA A 225 -32.10 -0.29 20.03
N GLU A 226 -31.47 0.79 19.55
CA GLU A 226 -32.16 2.05 19.24
C GLU A 226 -33.30 1.85 18.24
N ILE A 227 -33.08 1.06 17.17
CA ILE A 227 -34.12 0.74 16.19
C ILE A 227 -35.27 -0.06 16.80
N LEU A 228 -34.98 -1.04 17.69
CA LEU A 228 -36.02 -1.79 18.38
C LEU A 228 -36.84 -0.92 19.34
N ASP A 229 -36.17 -0.03 20.08
CA ASP A 229 -36.82 0.90 21.00
C ASP A 229 -37.73 1.87 20.23
N ASP A 230 -37.25 2.41 19.11
CA ASP A 230 -38.05 3.29 18.24
C ASP A 230 -39.24 2.55 17.61
N PHE A 231 -39.06 1.29 17.20
CA PHE A 231 -40.16 0.46 16.71
C PHE A 231 -41.23 0.24 17.79
N ALA A 232 -40.81 -0.13 19.01
CA ALA A 232 -41.72 -0.33 20.13
C ALA A 232 -42.48 0.96 20.49
N LEU A 233 -41.81 2.11 20.45
CA LEU A 233 -42.44 3.42 20.67
C LEU A 233 -43.45 3.77 19.57
N CYS A 234 -43.14 3.48 18.31
CA CYS A 234 -44.05 3.69 17.18
C CYS A 234 -45.38 2.94 17.39
N LEU A 235 -45.32 1.66 17.79
CA LEU A 235 -46.51 0.86 18.08
C LEU A 235 -47.37 1.41 19.22
N LEU A 236 -46.74 2.01 20.25
CA LEU A 236 -47.45 2.62 21.37
C LEU A 236 -48.18 3.90 20.95
N VAL A 237 -47.57 4.73 20.11
CA VAL A 237 -48.15 6.00 19.65
C VAL A 237 -49.34 5.76 18.73
N ASP A 238 -49.21 4.86 17.75
CA ASP A 238 -50.29 4.58 16.79
C ASP A 238 -51.51 3.94 17.45
N HIS A 239 -51.31 3.12 18.49
CA HIS A 239 -52.43 2.55 19.24
C HIS A 239 -53.27 3.62 19.98
N THR A 240 -52.65 4.71 20.45
CA THR A 240 -53.39 5.77 21.16
C THR A 240 -54.24 6.68 20.26
N ASN A 241 -54.00 6.71 18.95
CA ASN A 241 -54.76 7.53 18.00
C ASN A 241 -56.02 6.84 17.46
N HIS A 242 -56.22 5.56 17.77
CA HIS A 242 -57.33 4.73 17.26
C HIS A 242 -58.30 4.21 18.34
N VAL A 243 -58.13 4.60 19.61
CA VAL A 243 -59.06 4.36 20.73
C VAL A 243 -59.92 5.58 20.98
#